data_AF-A0A1F2X204-F1
#
_entry.id   AF-A0A1F2X204-F1
#
_cell.length_a   1.000
_cell.length_b   1.000
_cell.length_c   1.000
_cell.angle_alpha   90.00
_cell.angle_beta   90.00
_cell.angle_gamma   90.00
#
_symmetry.space_group_name_H-M   'P 1'
#
loop_
_entity.id
_entity.type
_entity.pdbx_description
1 polymer ?
#
loop_
_entity_poly.entity_id
_entity_poly.type
_entity_poly.pdbx_seq_one_letter_code
_entity_poly.pdbx_strand_id
1 'polypeptide(L)'
;VALAFITIFFNAALIHAANERMSGGDPGLGSAIRGAMLRVHRILPWAIVSATVSVILRTIEERAGWLGRLVAGIIGVAWSLVTFLVIPVLVIEDVGVGQAVKRSGAMFKKTWGENMAAQVGFGLLGFLLMIPGLALAGFGFSQGGSTGAILIAAGVAWVLIVVLVLSALNGIFQTALYRYASGMGTTAFPDAVMASAFAPKGGRGGRGFTQMPRGIAG
;
A
#
# COMPACT_ATOMS: atom_id res chain seq x y z
N VAL A 1 6.91 -22.95 2.75
CA VAL A 1 7.05 -22.48 4.16
C VAL A 1 8.51 -22.31 4.55
N ALA A 2 9.38 -23.33 4.42
CA ALA A 2 10.80 -23.22 4.78
C ALA A 2 11.52 -22.04 4.10
N LEU A 3 11.36 -21.88 2.79
CA LEU A 3 11.95 -20.75 2.06
C LEU A 3 11.46 -19.40 2.58
N ALA A 4 10.14 -19.24 2.78
CA ALA A 4 9.55 -18.02 3.34
C ALA A 4 10.09 -17.73 4.74
N PHE A 5 10.25 -18.75 5.58
CA PHE A 5 10.85 -18.62 6.90
C PHE A 5 12.29 -18.11 6.83
N ILE A 6 13.13 -18.71 5.99
CA ILE A 6 14.53 -18.30 5.81
C ILE A 6 14.59 -16.84 5.35
N THR A 7 13.83 -16.48 4.31
CA THR A 7 13.80 -15.10 3.79
C THR A 7 13.36 -14.10 4.85
N ILE A 8 12.27 -14.39 5.58
CA ILE A 8 11.76 -13.49 6.62
C ILE A 8 12.73 -13.43 7.81
N PHE A 9 13.38 -14.53 8.17
CA PHE A 9 14.35 -14.58 9.25
C PHE A 9 15.56 -13.68 8.97
N PHE A 10 16.16 -13.77 7.78
CA PHE A 10 17.28 -12.91 7.41
C PHE A 10 16.86 -11.45 7.23
N ASN A 11 15.64 -11.19 6.72
CA ASN A 11 15.08 -9.83 6.70
C ASN A 11 14.89 -9.28 8.12
N ALA A 12 14.42 -10.09 9.07
CA ALA A 12 14.30 -9.71 10.46
C ALA A 12 15.65 -9.40 11.09
N ALA A 13 16.69 -10.19 10.79
CA ALA A 13 18.06 -9.94 11.24
C ALA A 13 18.57 -8.59 10.70
N LEU A 14 18.36 -8.32 9.41
CA LEU A 14 18.76 -7.07 8.78
C LEU A 14 18.02 -5.87 9.38
N ILE A 15 16.70 -5.99 9.58
CA ILE A 15 15.88 -4.95 10.21
C ILE A 15 16.35 -4.70 11.64
N HIS A 16 16.69 -5.74 12.40
CA HIS A 16 17.22 -5.60 13.75
C HIS A 16 18.55 -4.84 13.77
N ALA A 17 19.50 -5.22 12.91
CA ALA A 17 20.77 -4.52 12.77
C ALA A 17 20.60 -3.05 12.32
N ALA A 18 19.70 -2.80 11.38
CA ALA A 18 19.38 -1.43 10.94
C ALA A 18 18.82 -0.59 12.10
N ASN A 19 17.89 -1.14 12.88
CA ASN A 19 17.33 -0.48 14.05
C ASN A 19 18.39 -0.21 15.13
N GLU A 20 19.28 -1.17 15.39
CA GLU A 20 20.40 -1.02 16.31
C GLU A 20 21.36 0.10 15.87
N ARG A 21 21.72 0.15 14.58
CA ARG A 21 22.55 1.24 14.04
C ARG A 21 21.89 2.59 14.18
N MET A 22 20.61 2.70 13.83
CA MET A 22 19.83 3.94 13.95
C MET A 22 19.66 4.40 15.40
N SER A 23 19.76 3.48 16.35
CA SER A 23 19.71 3.77 17.79
C SER A 23 21.07 4.15 18.38
N GLY A 24 22.11 4.30 17.55
CA GLY A 24 23.46 4.67 17.96
C GLY A 24 24.38 3.50 18.32
N GLY A 25 23.93 2.26 18.11
CA GLY A 25 24.74 1.06 18.32
C GLY A 25 25.71 0.75 17.18
N ASP A 26 26.46 -0.34 17.34
CA ASP A 26 27.40 -0.88 16.35
C ASP A 26 27.01 -2.32 16.00
N PRO A 27 26.14 -2.53 14.99
CA PRO A 27 25.58 -3.85 14.72
C PRO A 27 26.63 -4.79 14.11
N GLY A 28 26.77 -5.97 14.72
CA GLY A 28 27.51 -7.10 14.16
C GLY A 28 26.61 -8.20 13.61
N LEU A 29 27.17 -9.12 12.82
CA LEU A 29 26.44 -10.30 12.30
C LEU A 29 25.83 -11.14 13.44
N GLY A 30 26.57 -11.30 14.55
CA GLY A 30 26.09 -12.02 15.73
C GLY A 30 24.90 -11.33 16.40
N SER A 31 24.92 -10.00 16.54
CA SER A 31 23.81 -9.23 17.08
C SER A 31 22.55 -9.32 16.21
N ALA A 32 22.71 -9.23 14.89
CA ALA A 32 21.63 -9.35 13.91
C ALA A 32 20.94 -10.72 14.00
N ILE A 33 21.73 -11.80 13.95
CA ILE A 33 21.23 -13.18 14.01
C ILE A 33 20.56 -13.45 15.36
N ARG A 34 21.19 -13.03 16.46
CA ARG A 34 20.61 -13.17 17.81
C ARG A 34 19.28 -12.41 17.92
N GLY A 35 19.22 -11.20 17.37
CA GLY A 35 18.01 -10.40 17.29
C GLY A 35 16.87 -11.14 16.59
N ALA A 36 17.14 -11.78 15.45
CA ALA A 36 16.17 -12.59 14.73
C ALA A 36 15.79 -13.88 15.47
N MET A 37 16.74 -14.57 16.10
CA MET A 37 16.52 -15.80 16.88
C MET A 37 15.51 -15.59 18.01
N LEU A 38 15.61 -14.47 18.73
CA LEU A 38 14.67 -14.14 19.81
C LEU A 38 13.23 -13.99 19.30
N ARG A 39 13.04 -13.73 18.01
CA ARG A 39 11.74 -13.45 17.38
C ARG A 39 11.27 -14.59 16.48
N VAL A 40 11.94 -15.76 16.49
CA VAL A 40 11.54 -16.94 15.70
C VAL A 40 10.09 -17.32 15.95
N HIS A 41 9.63 -17.22 17.20
CA HIS A 41 8.25 -17.49 17.59
C HIS A 41 7.22 -16.54 16.95
N ARG A 42 7.64 -15.34 16.51
CA ARG A 42 6.82 -14.39 15.73
C ARG A 42 6.97 -14.58 14.22
N ILE A 43 8.19 -14.89 13.78
CA ILE A 43 8.54 -15.07 12.35
C ILE A 43 7.86 -16.30 11.78
N LEU A 44 7.80 -17.41 12.53
CA LEU A 44 7.26 -18.67 12.03
C LEU A 44 5.77 -18.57 11.63
N PRO A 45 4.85 -18.04 12.46
CA PRO A 45 3.48 -17.80 12.04
C PRO A 45 3.35 -16.90 10.80
N TRP A 46 4.17 -15.84 10.71
CA TRP A 46 4.16 -14.95 9.54
C TRP A 46 4.67 -15.63 8.27
N ALA A 47 5.66 -16.51 8.38
CA ALA A 47 6.18 -17.29 7.27
C ALA A 47 5.13 -18.27 6.72
N ILE A 48 4.28 -18.84 7.59
CA ILE A 48 3.15 -19.67 7.18
C ILE A 48 2.15 -18.83 6.38
N VAL A 49 1.70 -17.70 6.93
CA VAL A 49 0.78 -16.78 6.25
C VAL A 49 1.33 -16.34 4.89
N SER A 50 2.60 -15.93 4.85
CA SER A 50 3.26 -15.49 3.61
C SER A 50 3.33 -16.60 2.57
N ALA A 51 3.71 -17.82 2.98
CA ALA A 51 3.73 -18.96 2.08
C ALA A 51 2.34 -19.30 1.54
N THR A 52 1.30 -19.25 2.37
CA THR A 52 -0.08 -19.48 1.95
C THR A 52 -0.52 -18.45 0.91
N VAL A 53 -0.24 -17.17 1.12
CA VAL A 53 -0.58 -16.13 0.14
C VAL A 53 0.18 -16.29 -1.16
N SER A 54 1.48 -16.61 -1.12
CA SER A 54 2.26 -16.90 -2.32
C SER A 54 1.70 -18.09 -3.12
N VAL A 55 1.25 -19.14 -2.44
CA VAL A 55 0.61 -20.30 -3.09
C VAL A 55 -0.72 -19.92 -3.72
N ILE A 56 -1.56 -19.13 -3.03
CA ILE A 56 -2.84 -18.66 -3.57
C ILE A 56 -2.62 -17.81 -4.82
N LEU A 57 -1.71 -16.83 -4.75
CA LEU A 57 -1.38 -15.97 -5.89
C LEU A 57 -0.91 -16.78 -7.09
N ARG A 58 0.04 -17.70 -6.87
CA ARG A 58 0.53 -18.58 -7.92
C ARG A 58 -0.57 -19.45 -8.53
N THR A 59 -1.50 -19.94 -7.71
CA THR A 59 -2.64 -20.74 -8.19
C THR A 59 -3.58 -19.91 -9.08
N ILE A 60 -3.75 -18.62 -8.75
CA ILE A 60 -4.54 -17.69 -9.58
C ILE A 60 -3.82 -17.42 -10.91
N GLU A 61 -2.50 -17.19 -10.88
CA GLU A 61 -1.68 -16.98 -12.08
C GLU A 61 -1.76 -18.17 -13.05
N GLU A 62 -1.66 -19.40 -12.51
CA GLU A 62 -1.66 -20.63 -13.30
C GLU A 62 -3.03 -20.92 -13.95
N ARG A 63 -4.13 -20.46 -13.36
CA ARG A 63 -5.50 -20.83 -13.80
C ARG A 63 -6.20 -19.81 -14.68
N ALA A 64 -5.81 -18.54 -14.65
CA ALA A 64 -6.59 -17.46 -15.26
C ALA A 64 -5.96 -16.80 -16.51
N GLY A 65 -4.97 -17.45 -17.13
CA GLY A 65 -4.39 -17.01 -18.40
C GLY A 65 -3.74 -15.62 -18.31
N TRP A 66 -3.93 -14.76 -19.32
CA TRP A 66 -3.32 -13.42 -19.33
C TRP A 66 -3.98 -12.45 -18.33
N LEU A 67 -5.30 -12.53 -18.16
CA LEU A 67 -6.03 -11.73 -17.16
C LEU A 67 -5.67 -12.13 -15.73
N GLY A 68 -5.50 -13.43 -15.47
CA GLY A 68 -5.06 -13.98 -14.20
C GLY A 68 -3.69 -13.47 -13.76
N ARG A 69 -2.71 -13.52 -14.66
CA ARG A 69 -1.37 -12.99 -14.43
C ARG A 69 -1.38 -11.50 -14.10
N LEU A 70 -2.25 -10.75 -14.76
CA LEU A 70 -2.36 -9.31 -14.55
C LEU A 70 -2.98 -8.98 -13.17
N VAL A 71 -4.08 -9.64 -12.82
CA VAL A 71 -4.74 -9.48 -11.51
C VAL A 71 -3.81 -9.94 -10.38
N ALA A 72 -3.18 -11.10 -10.53
CA ALA A 72 -2.25 -11.62 -9.54
C ALA A 72 -1.00 -10.73 -9.38
N GLY A 73 -0.50 -10.13 -10.46
CA GLY A 73 0.56 -9.13 -10.40
C GLY A 73 0.18 -7.92 -9.53
N ILE A 74 -1.04 -7.39 -9.69
CA ILE A 74 -1.55 -6.28 -8.87
C ILE A 74 -1.68 -6.69 -7.41
N ILE A 75 -2.28 -7.85 -7.14
CA ILE A 75 -2.43 -8.34 -5.77
C ILE A 75 -1.04 -8.62 -5.17
N GLY A 76 -0.08 -9.10 -5.95
CA GLY A 76 1.31 -9.30 -5.54
C GLY A 76 2.00 -7.99 -5.14
N VAL A 77 1.78 -6.91 -5.90
CA VAL A 77 2.27 -5.56 -5.52
C VAL A 77 1.59 -5.08 -4.25
N ALA A 78 0.27 -5.20 -4.14
CA ALA A 78 -0.43 -4.82 -2.92
C ALA A 78 0.06 -5.63 -1.70
N TRP A 79 0.30 -6.92 -1.89
CA TRP A 79 0.85 -7.81 -0.88
C TRP A 79 2.25 -7.40 -0.42
N SER A 80 3.13 -7.03 -1.36
CA SER A 80 4.49 -6.58 -1.03
C SER A 80 4.45 -5.30 -0.18
N LEU A 81 3.58 -4.35 -0.50
CA LEU A 81 3.38 -3.13 0.30
C LEU A 81 2.91 -3.42 1.73
N VAL A 82 1.98 -4.38 1.89
CA VAL A 82 1.54 -4.81 3.23
C VAL A 82 2.71 -5.43 3.99
N THR A 83 3.46 -6.35 3.37
CA THR A 83 4.58 -7.03 4.04
C THR A 83 5.70 -6.07 4.45
N PHE A 84 5.93 -5.00 3.67
CA PHE A 84 6.99 -4.01 3.92
C PHE A 84 6.87 -3.36 5.30
N LEU A 85 5.66 -3.03 5.75
CA LEU A 85 5.44 -2.43 7.08
C LEU A 85 5.15 -3.47 8.16
N VAL A 86 4.68 -4.66 7.81
CA VAL A 86 4.37 -5.71 8.80
C VAL A 86 5.62 -6.32 9.40
N ILE A 87 6.66 -6.57 8.60
CA ILE A 87 7.88 -7.20 9.10
C ILE A 87 8.59 -6.32 10.14
N PRO A 88 8.82 -5.00 9.91
CA PRO A 88 9.42 -4.14 10.92
C PRO A 88 8.63 -4.08 12.22
N VAL A 89 7.29 -4.01 12.14
CA VAL A 89 6.44 -4.01 13.34
C VAL A 89 6.53 -5.33 14.10
N LEU A 90 6.46 -6.45 13.39
CA LEU A 90 6.55 -7.77 13.98
C LEU A 90 7.90 -7.99 14.67
N VAL A 91 8.99 -7.49 14.08
CA VAL A 91 10.35 -7.67 14.58
C VAL A 91 10.66 -6.65 15.68
N ILE A 92 10.43 -5.35 15.46
CA ILE A 92 10.85 -4.30 16.39
C ILE A 92 9.92 -4.24 17.60
N GLU A 93 8.60 -4.32 17.39
CA GLU A 93 7.61 -4.24 18.48
C GLU A 93 7.34 -5.60 19.15
N ASP A 94 7.89 -6.70 18.61
CA ASP A 94 7.71 -8.08 19.12
C ASP A 94 6.25 -8.48 19.37
N VAL A 95 5.36 -8.03 18.47
CA VAL A 95 3.93 -8.30 18.53
C VAL A 95 3.54 -9.47 17.62
N GLY A 96 2.44 -10.15 17.97
CA GLY A 96 1.88 -11.22 17.14
C GLY A 96 1.38 -10.71 15.78
N VAL A 97 1.32 -11.61 14.79
CA VAL A 97 0.96 -11.30 13.39
C VAL A 97 -0.29 -10.41 13.25
N GLY A 98 -1.39 -10.76 13.94
CA GLY A 98 -2.63 -9.99 13.85
C GLY A 98 -2.50 -8.57 14.39
N GLN A 99 -1.70 -8.35 15.43
CA GLN A 99 -1.41 -7.02 15.96
C GLN A 99 -0.46 -6.26 15.04
N ALA A 100 0.56 -6.94 14.49
CA ALA A 100 1.48 -6.35 13.53
C ALA A 100 0.72 -5.78 12.31
N VAL A 101 -0.16 -6.58 11.70
CA VAL A 101 -0.99 -6.14 10.57
C VAL A 101 -1.86 -4.93 10.92
N LYS A 102 -2.54 -4.94 12.07
CA LYS A 102 -3.37 -3.81 12.52
C LYS A 102 -2.54 -2.54 12.73
N ARG A 103 -1.36 -2.67 13.34
CA ARG A 103 -0.47 -1.55 13.67
C ARG A 103 0.18 -0.98 12.42
N SER A 104 0.67 -1.82 11.51
CA SER A 104 1.19 -1.43 10.20
C SER A 104 0.14 -0.70 9.36
N GLY A 105 -1.12 -1.17 9.36
CA GLY A 105 -2.22 -0.50 8.68
C GLY A 105 -2.53 0.89 9.27
N ALA A 106 -2.52 1.01 10.61
CA ALA A 106 -2.72 2.29 11.28
C ALA A 106 -1.59 3.29 10.96
N MET A 107 -0.33 2.83 10.93
CA MET A 107 0.82 3.65 10.57
C MET A 107 0.81 4.04 9.09
N PHE A 108 0.49 3.10 8.19
CA PHE A 108 0.33 3.40 6.77
C PHE A 108 -0.72 4.48 6.54
N LYS A 109 -1.88 4.34 7.19
CA LYS A 109 -2.94 5.35 7.12
C LYS A 109 -2.50 6.71 7.64
N LYS A 110 -1.69 6.76 8.70
CA LYS A 110 -1.19 8.01 9.27
C LYS A 110 -0.16 8.70 8.38
N THR A 111 0.75 7.93 7.78
CA THR A 111 1.91 8.49 7.05
C THR A 111 1.62 8.71 5.57
N TRP A 112 0.77 7.87 4.97
CA TRP A 112 0.55 7.83 3.53
C TRP A 112 -0.94 7.91 3.13
N GLY A 113 -1.85 7.93 4.12
CA GLY A 113 -3.27 7.57 3.95
C GLY A 113 -4.04 8.34 2.88
N GLU A 114 -3.93 9.66 2.80
CA GLU A 114 -4.80 10.42 1.87
C GLU A 114 -4.15 10.65 0.51
N ASN A 115 -2.85 10.96 0.47
CA ASN A 115 -2.14 11.14 -0.79
C ASN A 115 -1.89 9.84 -1.56
N MET A 116 -1.44 8.77 -0.89
CA MET A 116 -1.24 7.49 -1.60
C MET A 116 -2.55 6.80 -1.92
N ALA A 117 -3.58 6.87 -1.08
CA ALA A 117 -4.85 6.23 -1.41
C ALA A 117 -5.48 6.85 -2.67
N ALA A 118 -5.37 8.18 -2.84
CA ALA A 118 -5.79 8.84 -4.07
C ALA A 118 -4.95 8.38 -5.26
N GLN A 119 -3.62 8.36 -5.14
CA GLN A 119 -2.72 7.97 -6.24
C GLN A 119 -2.85 6.50 -6.63
N VAL A 120 -2.97 5.59 -5.66
CA VAL A 120 -3.27 4.16 -5.87
C VAL A 120 -4.66 4.00 -6.47
N GLY A 121 -5.65 4.77 -6.00
CA GLY A 121 -7.01 4.78 -6.55
C GLY A 121 -7.04 5.16 -8.03
N PHE A 122 -6.36 6.25 -8.41
CA PHE A 122 -6.23 6.66 -9.81
C PHE A 122 -5.49 5.62 -10.66
N GLY A 123 -4.43 5.00 -10.11
CA GLY A 123 -3.72 3.91 -10.78
C GLY A 123 -4.60 2.68 -11.02
N LEU A 124 -5.38 2.26 -10.01
CA LEU A 124 -6.27 1.12 -10.12
C LEU A 124 -7.44 1.38 -11.07
N LEU A 125 -8.03 2.58 -10.98
CA LEU A 125 -9.08 3.03 -11.89
C LEU A 125 -8.56 3.06 -13.33
N GLY A 126 -7.39 3.65 -13.54
CA GLY A 126 -6.79 3.72 -14.86
C GLY A 126 -6.46 2.37 -15.45
N PHE A 127 -5.93 1.47 -14.62
CA PHE A 127 -5.71 0.09 -14.99
C PHE A 127 -7.00 -0.59 -15.46
N LEU A 128 -8.09 -0.47 -14.69
CA LEU A 128 -9.37 -1.10 -15.02
C LEU A 128 -9.96 -0.53 -16.33
N LEU A 129 -9.84 0.79 -16.53
CA LEU A 129 -10.27 1.48 -17.75
C LEU A 129 -9.42 1.12 -18.97
N MET A 130 -8.18 0.67 -18.81
CA MET A 130 -7.35 0.22 -19.94
C MET A 130 -7.76 -1.15 -20.50
N ILE A 131 -8.39 -2.02 -19.69
CA ILE A 131 -8.71 -3.40 -20.09
C ILE A 131 -9.52 -3.47 -21.40
N PRO A 132 -10.60 -2.69 -21.60
CA PRO A 132 -11.37 -2.73 -22.86
C PRO A 132 -10.53 -2.36 -24.09
N GLY A 133 -9.69 -1.33 -23.99
CA GLY A 133 -8.82 -0.89 -25.09
C GLY A 133 -7.76 -1.93 -25.44
N LEU A 134 -7.15 -2.55 -24.43
CA LEU A 134 -6.17 -3.62 -24.62
C LEU A 134 -6.83 -4.89 -25.19
N ALA A 135 -8.04 -5.23 -24.74
CA ALA A 135 -8.80 -6.36 -25.26
C ALA A 135 -9.18 -6.15 -26.73
N LEU A 136 -9.63 -4.94 -27.10
CA LEU A 136 -9.93 -4.57 -28.48
C LEU A 136 -8.70 -4.65 -29.38
N ALA A 137 -7.56 -4.12 -28.92
CA ALA A 137 -6.32 -4.19 -29.68
C ALA A 137 -5.81 -5.63 -29.84
N GLY A 138 -5.85 -6.42 -28.76
CA GLY A 138 -5.47 -7.83 -28.80
C GLY A 138 -6.38 -8.68 -29.70
N PHE A 139 -7.69 -8.40 -29.71
CA PHE A 139 -8.62 -9.04 -30.63
C PHE A 139 -8.40 -8.59 -32.07
N GLY A 140 -8.13 -7.30 -32.32
CA GLY A 140 -7.77 -6.80 -33.65
C GLY A 140 -6.53 -7.50 -34.23
N PHE A 141 -5.53 -7.77 -33.38
CA PHE A 141 -4.33 -8.51 -33.79
C PHE A 141 -4.65 -9.94 -34.29
N SER A 142 -5.64 -10.62 -33.70
CA SER A 142 -6.01 -11.99 -34.12
C SER A 142 -6.82 -12.04 -35.40
N GLN A 143 -7.50 -10.95 -35.79
CA GLN A 143 -8.30 -10.89 -37.02
C GLN A 143 -7.45 -10.65 -38.27
N GLY A 144 -6.38 -9.84 -38.16
CA GLY A 144 -5.58 -9.40 -39.31
C GLY A 144 -6.36 -8.53 -40.32
N GLY A 145 -5.69 -8.17 -41.42
CA GLY A 145 -6.28 -7.36 -42.50
C GLY A 145 -6.76 -5.96 -42.07
N SER A 146 -7.67 -5.38 -42.85
CA SER A 146 -8.23 -4.04 -42.59
C SER A 146 -9.08 -3.99 -41.33
N THR A 147 -9.85 -5.04 -41.05
CA THR A 147 -10.66 -5.15 -39.82
C THR A 147 -9.79 -5.16 -38.57
N GLY A 148 -8.69 -5.92 -38.57
CA GLY A 148 -7.74 -5.95 -37.48
C GLY A 148 -7.07 -4.59 -37.23
N ALA A 149 -6.68 -3.89 -38.30
CA ALA A 149 -6.10 -2.55 -38.21
C ALA A 149 -7.07 -1.52 -37.57
N ILE A 150 -8.36 -1.56 -37.94
CA ILE A 150 -9.39 -0.69 -37.36
C ILE A 150 -9.58 -0.97 -35.87
N LEU A 151 -9.64 -2.23 -35.47
CA LEU A 151 -9.81 -2.63 -34.07
C LEU A 151 -8.60 -2.24 -33.20
N ILE A 152 -7.38 -2.39 -33.72
CA ILE A 152 -6.17 -1.93 -33.06
C ILE A 152 -6.19 -0.40 -32.92
N ALA A 153 -6.52 0.33 -33.98
CA ALA A 153 -6.60 1.80 -33.94
C ALA A 153 -7.64 2.27 -32.91
N ALA A 154 -8.80 1.63 -32.83
CA ALA A 154 -9.83 1.92 -31.84
C ALA A 154 -9.35 1.62 -30.40
N GLY A 155 -8.67 0.49 -30.19
CA GLY A 155 -8.09 0.13 -28.91
C GLY A 155 -7.02 1.13 -28.44
N VAL A 156 -6.13 1.55 -29.35
CA VAL A 156 -5.11 2.58 -29.08
C VAL A 156 -5.76 3.92 -28.77
N ALA A 157 -6.75 4.36 -29.56
CA ALA A 157 -7.47 5.60 -29.31
C ALA A 157 -8.15 5.61 -27.94
N TRP A 158 -8.77 4.49 -27.54
CA TRP A 158 -9.34 4.33 -26.20
C TRP A 158 -8.28 4.47 -25.10
N VAL A 159 -7.15 3.78 -25.22
CA VAL A 159 -6.05 3.88 -24.25
C VAL A 159 -5.55 5.32 -24.14
N LEU A 160 -5.38 6.03 -25.26
CA LEU A 160 -4.97 7.43 -25.26
C LEU A 160 -5.98 8.33 -24.53
N ILE A 161 -7.28 8.12 -24.76
CA ILE A 161 -8.35 8.86 -24.05
C ILE A 161 -8.26 8.61 -22.55
N VAL A 162 -8.12 7.34 -22.14
CA VAL A 162 -8.01 6.97 -20.72
C VAL A 162 -6.79 7.64 -20.08
N VAL A 163 -5.63 7.58 -20.73
CA VAL A 163 -4.41 8.24 -20.25
C VAL A 163 -4.62 9.74 -20.10
N LEU A 164 -5.19 10.40 -21.11
CA LEU A 164 -5.44 11.84 -21.09
C LEU A 164 -6.37 12.25 -19.93
N VAL A 165 -7.47 11.52 -19.73
CA VAL A 165 -8.42 11.77 -18.63
C VAL A 165 -7.74 11.59 -17.28
N LEU A 166 -6.97 10.52 -17.08
CA LEU A 166 -6.27 10.28 -15.81
C LEU A 166 -5.19 11.31 -15.54
N SER A 167 -4.42 11.72 -16.55
CA SER A 167 -3.43 12.78 -16.43
C SER A 167 -4.08 14.11 -16.03
N ALA A 168 -5.22 14.46 -16.64
CA ALA A 168 -5.98 15.64 -16.27
C ALA A 168 -6.50 15.56 -14.82
N LEU A 169 -7.11 14.43 -14.43
CA LEU A 169 -7.61 14.21 -13.07
C LEU A 169 -6.49 14.30 -12.03
N ASN A 170 -5.33 13.69 -12.29
CA ASN A 170 -4.17 13.77 -11.41
C ASN A 170 -3.66 15.21 -11.27
N GLY A 171 -3.59 15.97 -12.37
CA GLY A 171 -3.23 17.38 -12.35
C GLY A 171 -4.21 18.24 -11.55
N ILE A 172 -5.51 18.03 -11.72
CA ILE A 172 -6.58 18.69 -10.95
C ILE A 172 -6.45 18.35 -9.46
N PHE A 173 -6.26 17.07 -9.12
CA PHE A 173 -6.12 16.62 -7.74
C PHE A 173 -4.88 17.23 -7.06
N GLN A 174 -3.72 17.20 -7.72
CA GLN A 174 -2.49 17.83 -7.21
C GLN A 174 -2.67 19.33 -6.99
N THR A 175 -3.34 20.01 -7.92
CA THR A 175 -3.63 21.44 -7.81
C THR A 175 -4.56 21.74 -6.64
N ALA A 176 -5.61 20.93 -6.46
CA ALA A 176 -6.53 21.06 -5.32
C ALA A 176 -5.81 20.87 -3.98
N LEU A 177 -4.94 19.84 -3.90
CA LEU A 177 -4.14 19.56 -2.73
C LEU A 177 -3.17 20.70 -2.40
N TYR A 178 -2.48 21.23 -3.41
CA TYR A 178 -1.57 22.36 -3.27
C TYR A 178 -2.28 23.63 -2.78
N ARG A 179 -3.44 23.95 -3.36
CA ARG A 179 -4.26 25.09 -2.95
C ARG A 179 -4.76 24.95 -1.51
N TYR A 180 -5.17 23.75 -1.12
CA TYR A 180 -5.57 23.46 0.26
C TYR A 180 -4.38 23.62 1.22
N ALA A 181 -3.24 23.01 0.92
CA ALA A 181 -2.04 23.10 1.75
C ALA A 181 -1.49 24.53 1.88
N SER A 182 -1.71 25.37 0.86
CA SER A 182 -1.29 26.77 0.84
C SER A 182 -2.33 27.72 1.46
N GLY A 183 -3.44 27.20 2.01
CA GLY A 183 -4.49 28.02 2.64
C GLY A 183 -5.28 28.89 1.66
N MET A 184 -5.15 28.68 0.35
CA MET A 184 -5.82 29.48 -0.69
C MET A 184 -7.30 29.12 -0.89
N GLY A 185 -7.76 28.05 -0.24
CA GLY A 185 -9.12 27.50 -0.42
C GLY A 185 -9.38 26.98 -1.84
N THR A 186 -10.46 26.21 -1.99
CA THR A 186 -10.97 25.77 -3.29
C THR A 186 -12.48 25.82 -3.30
N THR A 187 -13.09 26.43 -4.31
CA THR A 187 -14.54 26.40 -4.53
C THR A 187 -15.00 25.14 -5.28
N ALA A 188 -14.05 24.35 -5.80
CA ALA A 188 -14.34 23.19 -6.64
C ALA A 188 -14.73 21.94 -5.83
N PHE A 189 -14.41 21.91 -4.53
CA PHE A 189 -14.75 20.80 -3.64
C PHE A 189 -15.23 21.36 -2.31
N PRO A 190 -16.31 20.81 -1.72
CA PRO A 190 -16.76 21.23 -0.40
C PRO A 190 -15.66 21.06 0.65
N ASP A 191 -15.51 22.04 1.54
CA ASP A 191 -14.51 22.01 2.62
C ASP A 191 -14.59 20.73 3.46
N ALA A 192 -15.76 20.11 3.58
CA ALA A 192 -15.95 18.83 4.27
C ALA A 192 -15.22 17.66 3.60
N VAL A 193 -15.15 17.63 2.26
CA VAL A 193 -14.44 16.59 1.50
C VAL A 193 -12.92 16.81 1.61
N MET A 194 -12.49 18.07 1.54
CA MET A 194 -11.09 18.43 1.71
C MET A 194 -10.60 18.21 3.15
N ALA A 195 -11.37 18.61 4.16
CA ALA A 195 -11.07 18.34 5.56
C ALA A 195 -11.02 16.84 5.85
N SER A 196 -11.88 16.03 5.22
CA SER A 196 -11.83 14.57 5.37
C SER A 196 -10.61 13.90 4.74
N ALA A 197 -9.91 14.61 3.85
CA ALA A 197 -8.65 14.18 3.23
C ALA A 197 -7.40 14.67 3.99
N PHE A 198 -7.58 15.34 5.13
CA PHE A 198 -6.48 15.77 6.00
C PHE A 198 -6.78 15.63 7.50
N ALA A 199 -8.01 15.27 7.88
CA ALA A 199 -8.40 15.12 9.28
C ALA A 199 -7.90 13.77 9.82
N PRO A 200 -7.07 13.75 10.88
CA PRO A 200 -6.87 12.54 11.63
C PRO A 200 -8.24 12.15 12.17
N LYS A 201 -8.76 10.98 11.77
CA LYS A 201 -10.04 10.47 12.26
C LYS A 201 -9.99 10.41 13.80
N GLY A 202 -10.57 11.42 14.44
CA GLY A 202 -10.51 11.62 15.88
C GLY A 202 -11.06 10.41 16.60
N GLY A 203 -10.19 9.74 17.35
CA GLY A 203 -10.61 8.78 18.36
C GLY A 203 -11.49 9.50 19.36
N ARG A 204 -12.78 9.16 19.35
CA ARG A 204 -13.74 9.52 20.40
C ARG A 204 -13.35 8.71 21.64
N GLY A 205 -12.29 9.13 22.32
CA GLY A 205 -11.75 8.53 23.54
C GLY A 205 -11.74 9.59 24.64
N GLY A 206 -12.55 9.35 25.66
CA GLY A 206 -13.00 10.35 26.63
C GLY A 206 -11.90 11.04 27.42
N ARG A 207 -12.22 12.28 27.84
CA ARG A 207 -11.70 12.89 29.06
C ARG A 207 -12.82 13.67 29.70
N GLY A 208 -13.49 13.00 30.64
CA GLY A 208 -14.26 13.68 31.67
C GLY A 208 -13.32 14.61 32.43
N PHE A 209 -13.82 15.81 32.67
CA PHE A 209 -13.16 16.86 33.43
C PHE A 209 -12.76 16.36 34.83
N THR A 210 -11.47 16.20 35.09
CA THR A 210 -10.93 16.36 36.44
C THR A 210 -10.61 17.84 36.64
N GLN A 211 -11.57 18.57 37.21
CA GLN A 211 -11.26 19.82 37.89
C GLN A 211 -10.50 19.46 39.17
N MET A 212 -9.26 19.93 39.31
CA MET A 212 -8.62 20.11 40.61
C MET A 212 -8.69 21.60 40.98
N PRO A 213 -8.93 21.94 42.26
CA PRO A 213 -8.94 23.32 42.71
C PRO A 213 -7.51 23.82 42.89
N ARG A 214 -7.20 24.99 42.33
CA ARG A 214 -5.99 25.75 42.67
C ARG A 214 -6.37 26.95 43.52
N GLY A 215 -5.71 27.06 44.66
CA GLY A 215 -5.12 28.34 45.08
C GLY A 215 -5.83 29.07 46.21
N ILE A 216 -5.23 28.92 47.39
CA ILE A 216 -5.24 29.86 48.51
C ILE A 216 -4.65 31.21 48.06
N ALA A 217 -5.30 32.32 48.43
CA ALA A 217 -4.69 33.59 48.83
C ALA A 217 -5.77 34.54 49.36
N GLY A 218 -5.66 34.94 50.63
CA GLY A 218 -6.55 35.84 51.34
C GLY A 218 -6.59 35.53 52.83
#